data_AF-A0A364GWZ1-F1
#
_entry.id   AF-A0A364GWZ1-F1
#
_cell.length_a   1.000
_cell.length_b   1.000
_cell.length_c   1.000
_cell.angle_alpha   90.00
_cell.angle_beta   90.00
_cell.angle_gamma   90.00
#
_symmetry.space_group_name_H-M   'P 1'
#
loop_
_entity.id
_entity.type
_entity.pdbx_description
1 polymer ?
#
loop_
_entity_poly.entity_id
_entity_poly.type
_entity_poly.pdbx_seq_one_letter_code
_entity_poly.pdbx_strand_id
1 'polypeptide(L)'
;MTARRGAAVAIAPGHEPASLSKAQQTFNTLVKQIETRRERLGAWEAAMPAFQKKFVDALLPLEQEATALRIRLIHLLDDAFLQKGLSKAEQRTLSDLIVDMARDLLDVSDDATLKIIYDRHAGPAHTGHAAGAPEPAKPGREREPEPQPPEDLDTLSPDELAARMQAELDAQFERDMAAHTAREARRAKRKKAPKQSAAQARIEAEQAESSKSIREIYRKLASALHPDREPDPQEQQRKTVLMQRVNRAYEKGNLLQLLELQLEIEQIDRCAIDGLGEARLTRYNGILEEQLRELDQEIAHVEHDFRRTYGIAPSTKVAPDTVLRMLARDIAGMQRSNQDLTVTLREFEDPDQVRNWLKDMKRRPASSRFDDESY
;
A
#
# COMPACT_ATOMS: atom_id res chain seq x y z
N MET A 1 16.34 32.49 8.63
CA MET A 1 17.48 32.01 9.42
C MET A 1 17.78 30.59 8.97
N THR A 2 18.87 30.42 8.23
CA THR A 2 19.31 29.13 7.69
C THR A 2 19.74 28.23 8.84
N ALA A 3 19.01 27.13 9.06
CA ALA A 3 19.46 26.06 9.94
C ALA A 3 20.88 25.67 9.52
N ARG A 4 21.85 25.87 10.42
CA ARG A 4 23.19 25.32 10.26
C ARG A 4 23.00 23.82 10.05
N ARG A 5 23.32 23.34 8.85
CA ARG A 5 23.54 21.91 8.58
C ARG A 5 24.44 21.42 9.70
N GLY A 6 23.93 20.54 10.56
CA GLY A 6 24.73 19.88 11.58
C GLY A 6 25.95 19.28 10.89
N ALA A 7 27.14 19.55 11.40
CA ALA A 7 28.34 18.95 10.84
C ALA A 7 28.17 17.43 10.91
N ALA A 8 28.12 16.77 9.74
CA ALA A 8 27.97 15.32 9.65
C ALA A 8 28.97 14.64 10.59
N VAL A 9 28.47 13.76 11.47
CA VAL A 9 29.29 13.04 12.44
C VAL A 9 30.09 11.98 11.70
N ALA A 10 31.27 12.37 11.23
CA ALA A 10 32.20 11.48 10.55
C ALA A 10 33.48 11.36 11.37
N ILE A 11 33.89 10.11 11.63
CA ILE A 11 35.19 9.77 12.22
C ILE A 11 36.26 10.01 11.15
N ALA A 12 37.24 10.86 11.46
CA ALA A 12 38.37 11.14 10.58
C ALA A 12 39.52 10.15 10.88
N PRO A 13 40.39 9.82 9.91
CA PRO A 13 41.60 9.05 10.21
C PRO A 13 42.51 9.89 11.13
N GLY A 14 42.86 9.35 12.30
CA GLY A 14 43.85 9.96 13.21
C GLY A 14 45.23 10.02 12.56
N HIS A 15 46.02 11.06 12.88
CA HIS A 15 47.33 11.33 12.30
C HIS A 15 48.28 10.11 12.27
N GLU A 16 48.64 9.70 11.04
CA GLU A 16 49.70 8.80 10.50
C GLU A 16 50.08 7.46 11.17
N PRO A 17 50.27 6.35 10.41
CA PRO A 17 49.67 5.96 9.13
C PRO A 17 48.49 5.01 9.43
N ALA A 18 47.39 5.52 9.98
CA ALA A 18 46.30 4.68 10.45
C ALA A 18 45.11 4.71 9.48
N SER A 19 44.99 3.66 8.66
CA SER A 19 43.72 3.34 8.00
C SER A 19 42.60 3.23 9.04
N LEU A 20 41.44 3.83 8.78
CA LEU A 20 40.24 3.70 9.64
C LEU A 20 40.00 2.24 10.03
N SER A 21 39.70 1.99 11.31
CA SER A 21 39.32 0.64 11.76
C SER A 21 38.03 0.20 11.07
N LYS A 22 37.79 -1.12 10.98
CA LYS A 22 36.55 -1.65 10.39
C LYS A 22 35.32 -1.06 11.08
N ALA A 23 35.34 -0.96 12.41
CA ALA A 23 34.23 -0.40 13.18
C ALA A 23 33.99 1.09 12.87
N GLN A 24 35.05 1.87 12.64
CA GLN A 24 34.94 3.28 12.25
C GLN A 24 34.40 3.45 10.82
N GLN A 25 34.83 2.60 9.88
CA GLN A 25 34.30 2.59 8.52
C GLN A 25 32.81 2.24 8.49
N THR A 26 32.40 1.23 9.26
CA THR A 26 30.98 0.86 9.41
C THR A 26 30.18 2.01 10.00
N PHE A 27 30.67 2.66 11.06
CA PHE A 27 30.01 3.82 11.67
C PHE A 27 29.76 4.92 10.65
N ASN A 28 30.81 5.36 9.94
CA ASN A 28 30.70 6.41 8.92
C ASN A 28 29.71 6.05 7.81
N THR A 29 29.68 4.78 7.42
CA THR A 29 28.76 4.28 6.39
C THR A 29 27.31 4.33 6.89
N LEU A 30 27.06 3.86 8.11
CA LEU A 30 25.72 3.87 8.72
C LEU A 30 25.20 5.29 8.93
N VAL A 31 26.04 6.22 9.40
CA VAL A 31 25.66 7.64 9.52
C VAL A 31 25.22 8.20 8.17
N LYS A 32 26.02 8.00 7.12
CA LYS A 32 25.67 8.46 5.76
C LYS A 32 24.35 7.85 5.26
N GLN A 33 24.13 6.57 5.54
CA GLN A 33 22.88 5.89 5.16
C GLN A 33 21.68 6.47 5.92
N ILE A 34 21.80 6.68 7.23
CA ILE A 34 20.75 7.29 8.06
C ILE A 34 20.42 8.70 7.58
N GLU A 35 21.42 9.55 7.30
CA GLU A 35 21.22 10.89 6.75
C GLU A 35 20.45 10.81 5.41
N THR A 36 20.86 9.93 4.50
CA THR A 36 20.17 9.72 3.21
C THR A 36 18.71 9.29 3.43
N ARG A 37 18.44 8.40 4.40
CA ARG A 37 17.06 7.96 4.70
C ARG A 37 16.22 9.08 5.31
N ARG A 38 16.78 9.86 6.23
CA ARG A 38 16.11 11.04 6.80
C ARG A 38 15.78 12.08 5.73
N GLU A 39 16.70 12.35 4.81
CA GLU A 39 16.46 13.24 3.67
C GLU A 39 15.32 12.72 2.79
N ARG A 40 15.29 11.42 2.50
CA ARG A 40 14.19 10.79 1.73
C ARG A 40 12.85 10.90 2.46
N LEU A 41 12.81 10.68 3.77
CA LEU A 41 11.60 10.82 4.56
C LEU A 41 11.11 12.27 4.58
N GLY A 42 12.01 13.23 4.79
CA GLY A 42 11.69 14.65 4.72
C GLY A 42 11.22 15.09 3.33
N ALA A 43 11.77 14.50 2.25
CA ALA A 43 11.30 14.73 0.90
C ALA A 43 9.87 14.20 0.70
N TRP A 44 9.53 13.04 1.28
CA TRP A 44 8.16 12.52 1.30
C TRP A 44 7.20 13.47 2.04
N GLU A 45 7.58 13.92 3.24
CA GLU A 45 6.79 14.89 4.03
C GLU A 45 6.56 16.21 3.28
N ALA A 46 7.56 16.68 2.53
CA ALA A 46 7.45 17.92 1.76
C ALA A 46 6.64 17.76 0.46
N ALA A 47 6.74 16.61 -0.21
CA ALA A 47 6.03 16.35 -1.46
C ALA A 47 4.53 16.08 -1.24
N MET A 48 4.16 15.49 -0.09
CA MET A 48 2.80 15.04 0.19
C MET A 48 1.74 16.14 0.07
N PRO A 49 1.88 17.33 0.71
CA PRO A 49 0.84 18.35 0.66
C PRO A 49 0.69 18.94 -0.74
N ALA A 50 1.81 19.10 -1.47
CA ALA A 50 1.79 19.59 -2.84
C ALA A 50 1.12 18.60 -3.79
N PHE A 51 1.37 17.29 -3.60
CA PHE A 51 0.73 16.23 -4.36
C PHE A 51 -0.77 16.20 -4.07
N GLN A 52 -1.16 16.13 -2.80
CA GLN A 52 -2.57 16.07 -2.38
C GLN A 52 -3.35 17.27 -2.91
N LYS A 53 -2.81 18.48 -2.76
CA LYS A 53 -3.43 19.69 -3.27
C LYS A 53 -3.65 19.61 -4.78
N LYS A 54 -2.63 19.23 -5.54
CA LYS A 54 -2.74 19.13 -7.01
C LYS A 54 -3.68 18.01 -7.45
N PHE A 55 -3.73 16.90 -6.70
CA PHE A 55 -4.64 15.80 -6.95
C PHE A 55 -6.09 16.27 -6.79
N VAL A 56 -6.40 16.93 -5.67
CA VAL A 56 -7.75 17.42 -5.38
C VAL A 56 -8.15 18.59 -6.28
N ASP A 57 -7.26 19.55 -6.52
CA ASP A 57 -7.58 20.77 -7.25
C ASP A 57 -7.64 20.56 -8.77
N ALA A 58 -6.95 19.54 -9.31
CA ALA A 58 -6.82 19.35 -10.75
C ALA A 58 -7.26 17.97 -11.25
N LEU A 59 -6.79 16.87 -10.66
CA LEU A 59 -7.10 15.54 -11.19
C LEU A 59 -8.55 15.12 -10.89
N LEU A 60 -9.01 15.27 -9.64
CA LEU A 60 -10.38 14.92 -9.25
C LEU A 60 -11.46 15.64 -10.09
N PRO A 61 -11.39 16.96 -10.34
CA PRO A 61 -12.34 17.63 -11.22
C PRO A 61 -12.34 17.08 -12.65
N LEU A 62 -11.16 16.69 -13.18
CA LEU A 62 -11.06 16.10 -14.51
C LEU A 62 -11.68 14.70 -14.57
N GLU A 63 -11.56 13.91 -13.50
CA GLU A 63 -12.24 12.62 -13.39
C GLU A 63 -13.76 12.78 -13.31
N GLN A 64 -14.23 13.78 -12.57
CA GLN A 64 -15.65 14.12 -12.52
C GLN A 64 -16.18 14.59 -13.88
N GLU A 65 -15.41 15.42 -14.60
CA GLU A 65 -15.72 15.84 -15.96
C GLU A 65 -15.76 14.63 -16.91
N ALA A 66 -14.77 13.72 -16.83
CA ALA A 66 -14.73 12.50 -17.63
C ALA A 66 -15.99 11.65 -17.41
N THR A 67 -16.38 11.44 -16.15
CA THR A 67 -17.61 10.73 -15.78
C THR A 67 -18.85 11.41 -16.36
N ALA A 68 -18.97 12.73 -16.23
CA ALA A 68 -20.09 13.48 -16.79
C ALA A 68 -20.16 13.38 -18.33
N LEU A 69 -19.02 13.45 -19.01
CA LEU A 69 -18.92 13.28 -20.47
C LEU A 69 -19.32 11.86 -20.89
N ARG A 70 -18.91 10.82 -20.14
CA ARG A 70 -19.31 9.43 -20.41
C ARG A 70 -20.81 9.21 -20.19
N ILE A 71 -21.40 9.79 -19.15
CA ILE A 71 -22.86 9.77 -18.95
C ILE A 71 -23.57 10.44 -20.13
N ARG A 72 -23.10 11.60 -20.58
CA ARG A 72 -23.65 12.28 -21.76
C ARG A 72 -23.54 11.42 -23.02
N LEU A 73 -22.44 10.66 -23.18
CA LEU A 73 -22.27 9.75 -24.30
C LEU A 73 -23.33 8.64 -24.25
N ILE A 74 -23.55 8.05 -23.07
CA ILE A 74 -24.59 7.02 -22.88
C ILE A 74 -25.97 7.55 -23.26
N HIS A 75 -26.29 8.80 -22.88
CA HIS A 75 -27.55 9.43 -23.30
C HIS A 75 -27.68 9.55 -24.82
N LEU A 76 -26.63 10.02 -25.52
CA LEU A 76 -26.66 10.10 -26.98
C LEU A 76 -26.82 8.73 -27.64
N LEU A 77 -26.19 7.69 -27.08
CA LEU A 77 -26.31 6.33 -27.58
C LEU A 77 -27.71 5.74 -27.33
N ASP A 78 -28.33 6.00 -26.18
CA ASP A 78 -29.73 5.63 -25.88
C ASP A 78 -30.70 6.37 -26.81
N ASP A 79 -30.51 7.67 -27.02
CA ASP A 79 -31.33 8.45 -27.96
C ASP A 79 -31.24 7.88 -29.38
N ALA A 80 -30.03 7.55 -29.85
CA ALA A 80 -29.82 6.91 -31.15
C ALA A 80 -30.46 5.52 -31.23
N PHE A 81 -30.47 4.76 -30.12
CA PHE A 81 -31.15 3.47 -30.04
C PHE A 81 -32.67 3.61 -30.20
N LEU A 82 -33.27 4.64 -29.60
CA LEU A 82 -34.70 4.92 -29.67
C LEU A 82 -35.16 5.44 -31.04
N GLN A 83 -34.23 5.97 -31.84
CA GLN A 83 -34.51 6.41 -33.20
C GLN A 83 -34.69 5.24 -34.20
N LYS A 84 -35.50 5.49 -35.24
CA LYS A 84 -35.71 4.51 -36.32
C LYS A 84 -34.51 4.51 -37.27
N GLY A 85 -34.06 3.32 -37.68
CA GLY A 85 -33.00 3.18 -38.70
C GLY A 85 -31.88 2.20 -38.35
N LEU A 86 -31.87 1.66 -37.13
CA LEU A 86 -30.96 0.59 -36.72
C LEU A 86 -31.57 -0.79 -36.98
N SER A 87 -30.76 -1.71 -37.49
CA SER A 87 -31.11 -3.13 -37.58
C SER A 87 -31.13 -3.79 -36.20
N LYS A 88 -31.82 -4.92 -36.06
CA LYS A 88 -31.84 -5.70 -34.80
C LYS A 88 -30.43 -6.07 -34.30
N ALA A 89 -29.51 -6.33 -35.22
CA ALA A 89 -28.13 -6.63 -34.86
C ALA A 89 -27.39 -5.39 -34.37
N GLU A 90 -27.63 -4.21 -34.94
CA GLU A 90 -27.00 -2.94 -34.49
C GLU A 90 -27.56 -2.50 -33.14
N GLN A 91 -28.88 -2.65 -32.94
CA GLN A 91 -29.54 -2.43 -31.67
C GLN A 91 -28.95 -3.29 -30.53
N ARG A 92 -28.70 -4.58 -30.79
CA ARG A 92 -28.05 -5.46 -29.79
C ARG A 92 -26.66 -4.97 -29.43
N THR A 93 -25.80 -4.75 -30.44
CA THR A 93 -24.43 -4.26 -30.20
C THR A 93 -24.40 -2.95 -29.43
N LEU A 94 -25.32 -2.02 -29.75
CA LEU A 94 -25.44 -0.74 -29.07
C LEU A 94 -25.93 -0.92 -27.62
N SER A 95 -26.91 -1.81 -27.41
CA SER A 95 -27.43 -2.13 -26.08
C SER A 95 -26.38 -2.78 -25.19
N ASP A 96 -25.60 -3.74 -25.72
CA ASP A 96 -24.52 -4.40 -24.97
C ASP A 96 -23.46 -3.38 -24.54
N LEU A 97 -23.06 -2.48 -25.46
CA LEU A 97 -22.11 -1.41 -25.16
C LEU A 97 -22.63 -0.44 -24.09
N ILE A 98 -23.90 -0.04 -24.18
CA ILE A 98 -24.53 0.85 -23.18
C ILE A 98 -24.56 0.17 -21.81
N VAL A 99 -24.89 -1.13 -21.74
CA VAL A 99 -24.91 -1.89 -20.49
C VAL A 99 -23.53 -1.97 -19.86
N ASP A 100 -22.50 -2.29 -20.64
CA ASP A 100 -21.13 -2.39 -20.14
C ASP A 100 -20.64 -1.02 -19.63
N MET A 101 -20.81 0.05 -20.42
CA MET A 101 -20.44 1.40 -20.00
C MET A 101 -21.22 1.91 -18.79
N ALA A 102 -22.53 1.64 -18.73
CA ALA A 102 -23.36 2.08 -17.61
C ALA A 102 -23.08 1.29 -16.33
N ARG A 103 -22.74 0.00 -16.43
CA ARG A 103 -22.36 -0.82 -15.27
C ARG A 103 -21.17 -0.21 -14.54
N ASP A 104 -20.11 0.13 -15.28
CA ASP A 104 -18.88 0.69 -14.70
C ASP A 104 -19.13 2.05 -14.03
N LEU A 105 -20.10 2.82 -14.52
CA LEU A 105 -20.42 4.15 -13.99
C LEU A 105 -21.41 4.12 -12.82
N LEU A 106 -22.25 3.09 -12.70
CA LEU A 106 -23.20 2.95 -11.59
C LEU A 106 -22.51 2.71 -10.24
N ASP A 107 -21.26 2.23 -10.24
CA ASP A 107 -20.46 2.09 -9.02
C ASP A 107 -19.90 3.44 -8.52
N VAL A 108 -19.88 4.46 -9.38
CA VAL A 108 -19.21 5.76 -9.13
C VAL A 108 -20.21 6.94 -9.17
N SER A 109 -21.40 6.75 -9.73
CA SER A 109 -22.42 7.79 -9.91
C SER A 109 -23.80 7.33 -9.45
N ASP A 110 -24.45 8.15 -8.62
CA ASP A 110 -25.84 7.95 -8.16
C ASP A 110 -26.90 8.50 -9.15
N ASP A 111 -26.57 8.64 -10.43
CA ASP A 111 -27.50 9.19 -11.43
C ASP A 111 -28.70 8.24 -11.67
N ALA A 112 -29.87 8.67 -11.20
CA ALA A 112 -31.12 7.92 -11.36
C ALA A 112 -31.48 7.69 -12.85
N THR A 113 -31.10 8.61 -13.73
CA THR A 113 -31.34 8.51 -15.17
C THR A 113 -30.48 7.43 -15.80
N LEU A 114 -29.21 7.34 -15.38
CA LEU A 114 -28.29 6.29 -15.81
C LEU A 114 -28.81 4.90 -15.44
N LYS A 115 -29.38 4.76 -14.24
CA LYS A 115 -30.00 3.51 -13.79
C LYS A 115 -31.20 3.10 -14.66
N ILE A 116 -32.04 4.06 -15.04
CA ILE A 116 -33.19 3.81 -15.94
C ILE A 116 -32.71 3.33 -17.32
N ILE A 117 -31.64 3.94 -17.85
CA ILE A 117 -31.04 3.53 -19.13
C ILE A 117 -30.47 2.12 -19.00
N TYR A 118 -29.70 1.85 -17.95
CA TYR A 118 -29.17 0.51 -17.67
C TYR A 118 -30.27 -0.55 -17.64
N ASP A 119 -31.33 -0.34 -16.85
CA ASP A 119 -32.43 -1.30 -16.72
C ASP A 119 -33.16 -1.57 -18.05
N ARG A 120 -33.30 -0.54 -18.89
CA ARG A 120 -33.88 -0.67 -20.24
C ARG A 120 -33.05 -1.59 -21.13
N HIS A 121 -31.73 -1.41 -21.13
CA HIS A 121 -30.82 -2.16 -22.00
C HIS A 121 -30.42 -3.51 -21.42
N ALA A 122 -30.42 -3.68 -20.10
CA ALA A 122 -30.12 -4.93 -19.40
C ALA A 122 -31.28 -5.95 -19.46
N GLY A 123 -32.49 -5.51 -19.83
CA GLY A 123 -33.67 -6.35 -19.92
C GLY A 123 -33.53 -7.55 -20.89
N PRO A 124 -34.24 -8.67 -20.63
CA PRO A 124 -34.10 -9.94 -21.38
C PRO A 124 -34.51 -9.85 -22.86
N ALA A 125 -35.14 -8.75 -23.28
CA ALA A 125 -35.44 -8.47 -24.68
C ALA A 125 -34.20 -8.05 -25.49
N HIS A 126 -33.15 -7.59 -24.81
CA HIS A 126 -31.97 -6.99 -25.41
C HIS A 126 -30.67 -7.68 -24.99
N THR A 127 -30.61 -8.26 -23.78
CA THR A 127 -29.52 -9.13 -23.36
C THR A 127 -29.75 -10.55 -23.85
N GLY A 128 -28.91 -11.01 -24.77
CA GLY A 128 -28.85 -12.42 -25.16
C GLY A 128 -28.25 -13.25 -24.04
N HIS A 129 -29.04 -13.61 -23.02
CA HIS A 129 -28.56 -14.49 -21.98
C HIS A 129 -28.28 -15.88 -22.55
N ALA A 130 -27.00 -16.23 -22.63
CA ALA A 130 -26.51 -17.58 -22.51
C ALA A 130 -26.84 -18.10 -21.09
N ALA A 131 -28.13 -18.36 -20.84
CA ALA A 131 -28.55 -19.22 -19.75
C ALA A 131 -28.90 -20.57 -20.38
N GLY A 132 -27.97 -21.54 -20.24
CA GLY A 132 -28.25 -22.92 -20.60
C GLY A 132 -29.50 -23.40 -19.88
N ALA A 133 -30.55 -23.68 -20.65
CA ALA A 133 -31.70 -24.41 -20.14
C ALA A 133 -31.23 -25.84 -19.75
N PRO A 134 -31.57 -26.36 -18.56
CA PRO A 134 -31.36 -27.77 -18.28
C PRO A 134 -32.35 -28.59 -19.11
N GLU A 135 -31.83 -29.48 -19.96
CA GLU A 135 -32.63 -30.47 -20.68
C GLU A 135 -33.33 -31.43 -19.71
N PRO A 136 -34.61 -31.81 -19.94
CA PRO A 136 -35.26 -32.85 -19.17
C PRO A 136 -34.91 -34.23 -19.74
N ALA A 137 -34.08 -35.00 -19.01
CA ALA A 137 -33.80 -36.40 -19.34
C ALA A 137 -35.00 -37.31 -19.05
N LYS A 138 -35.37 -38.15 -20.03
CA LYS A 138 -36.40 -39.20 -19.92
C LYS A 138 -35.85 -40.49 -19.29
N PRO A 139 -36.68 -41.31 -18.60
CA PRO A 139 -36.22 -42.50 -17.87
C PRO A 139 -36.20 -43.77 -18.74
N GLY A 140 -35.27 -44.68 -18.45
CA GLY A 140 -35.16 -45.98 -19.13
C GLY A 140 -34.45 -47.07 -18.32
N ARG A 141 -35.27 -47.95 -17.70
CA ARG A 141 -35.15 -49.40 -17.43
C ARG A 141 -33.87 -50.04 -16.83
N GLU A 142 -34.05 -50.53 -15.59
CA GLU A 142 -33.84 -51.90 -15.02
C GLU A 142 -32.79 -52.86 -15.62
N ARG A 143 -31.87 -53.42 -14.79
CA ARG A 143 -31.99 -54.74 -14.07
C ARG A 143 -30.67 -55.25 -13.41
N GLU A 144 -30.66 -55.33 -12.07
CA GLU A 144 -30.13 -56.32 -11.05
C GLU A 144 -28.93 -57.30 -11.33
N PRO A 145 -28.28 -58.00 -10.33
CA PRO A 145 -28.49 -58.07 -8.84
C PRO A 145 -27.21 -58.04 -7.92
N GLU A 146 -27.40 -57.53 -6.68
CA GLU A 146 -26.98 -57.94 -5.30
C GLU A 146 -25.69 -58.74 -4.95
N PRO A 147 -25.05 -58.44 -3.78
CA PRO A 147 -25.55 -58.88 -2.45
C PRO A 147 -25.55 -57.80 -1.32
N GLN A 148 -26.60 -57.85 -0.49
CA GLN A 148 -26.84 -57.08 0.76
C GLN A 148 -26.27 -57.79 2.02
N PRO A 149 -26.38 -57.28 3.28
CA PRO A 149 -26.59 -55.90 3.80
C PRO A 149 -25.52 -55.51 4.88
N PRO A 150 -25.54 -54.27 5.41
CA PRO A 150 -26.20 -54.11 6.70
C PRO A 150 -27.23 -52.97 6.69
N GLU A 151 -28.44 -53.34 7.09
CA GLU A 151 -29.51 -52.57 7.74
C GLU A 151 -29.91 -51.20 7.17
N ASP A 152 -31.00 -51.24 6.39
CA ASP A 152 -32.07 -50.25 6.19
C ASP A 152 -31.78 -48.81 6.65
N LEU A 153 -31.43 -47.96 5.68
CA LEU A 153 -31.53 -46.51 5.79
C LEU A 153 -32.78 -45.93 5.09
N ASP A 154 -33.65 -46.78 4.54
CA ASP A 154 -34.89 -46.35 3.86
C ASP A 154 -36.15 -46.40 4.76
N THR A 155 -36.00 -46.71 6.06
CA THR A 155 -37.11 -46.63 7.05
C THR A 155 -37.00 -45.45 8.02
N LEU A 156 -36.00 -44.59 7.87
CA LEU A 156 -35.80 -43.45 8.76
C LEU A 156 -36.51 -42.22 8.22
N SER A 157 -37.27 -41.54 9.08
CA SER A 157 -37.88 -40.25 8.77
C SER A 157 -36.78 -39.26 8.34
N PRO A 158 -37.07 -38.27 7.46
CA PRO A 158 -36.12 -37.21 7.10
C PRO A 158 -35.40 -36.58 8.31
N ASP A 159 -36.04 -36.57 9.48
CA ASP A 159 -35.46 -36.08 10.74
C ASP A 159 -34.39 -37.00 11.34
N GLU A 160 -34.51 -38.32 11.19
CA GLU A 160 -33.55 -39.30 11.71
C GLU A 160 -32.30 -39.41 10.82
N LEU A 161 -32.46 -39.21 9.51
CA LEU A 161 -31.36 -39.08 8.57
C LEU A 161 -30.55 -37.79 8.83
N ALA A 162 -31.26 -36.67 9.07
CA ALA A 162 -30.64 -35.40 9.42
C ALA A 162 -29.87 -35.50 10.76
N ALA A 163 -30.45 -36.16 11.77
CA ALA A 163 -29.79 -36.37 13.06
C ALA A 163 -28.50 -37.22 12.93
N ARG A 164 -28.50 -38.25 12.08
CA ARG A 164 -27.31 -39.07 11.81
C ARG A 164 -26.24 -38.30 11.03
N MET A 165 -26.62 -37.52 10.02
CA MET A 165 -25.69 -36.65 9.30
C MET A 165 -25.08 -35.58 10.22
N GLN A 166 -25.88 -35.00 11.11
CA GLN A 166 -25.42 -34.03 12.12
C GLN A 166 -24.39 -34.68 13.05
N ALA A 167 -24.67 -35.89 13.56
CA ALA A 167 -23.75 -36.62 14.43
C ALA A 167 -22.44 -36.98 13.72
N GLU A 168 -22.47 -37.27 12.42
CA GLU A 168 -21.27 -37.55 11.64
C GLU A 168 -20.43 -36.29 11.38
N LEU A 169 -21.08 -35.15 11.12
CA LEU A 169 -20.42 -33.84 10.99
C LEU A 169 -19.80 -33.39 12.32
N ASP A 170 -20.49 -33.57 13.44
CA ASP A 170 -19.99 -33.25 14.77
C ASP A 170 -18.77 -34.13 15.11
N ALA A 171 -18.83 -35.43 14.82
CA ALA A 171 -17.70 -36.33 15.00
C ALA A 171 -16.49 -35.99 14.11
N GLN A 172 -16.72 -35.48 12.89
CA GLN A 172 -15.64 -34.96 12.04
C GLN A 172 -15.03 -33.68 12.61
N PHE A 173 -15.88 -32.75 13.06
CA PHE A 173 -15.43 -31.50 13.68
C PHE A 173 -14.59 -31.75 14.94
N GLU A 174 -15.00 -32.69 15.81
CA GLU A 174 -14.23 -33.09 16.99
C GLU A 174 -12.87 -33.68 16.63
N ARG A 175 -12.79 -34.51 15.58
CA ARG A 175 -11.52 -35.07 15.09
C ARG A 175 -10.59 -33.99 14.55
N ASP A 176 -11.13 -33.03 13.80
CA ASP A 176 -10.37 -31.91 13.26
C ASP A 176 -9.88 -30.98 14.37
N MET A 177 -10.72 -30.70 15.36
CA MET A 177 -10.35 -29.93 16.56
C MET A 177 -9.28 -30.67 17.39
N ALA A 178 -9.38 -31.98 17.56
CA ALA A 178 -8.36 -32.79 18.23
C ALA A 178 -7.03 -32.79 17.45
N ALA A 179 -7.08 -32.87 16.11
CA ALA A 179 -5.90 -32.77 15.27
C ALA A 179 -5.28 -31.36 15.31
N HIS A 180 -6.09 -30.32 15.35
CA HIS A 180 -5.65 -28.93 15.44
C HIS A 180 -4.96 -28.67 16.80
N THR A 181 -5.60 -29.06 17.90
CA THR A 181 -5.04 -28.93 19.25
C THR A 181 -3.76 -29.76 19.42
N ALA A 182 -3.67 -30.96 18.84
CA ALA A 182 -2.45 -31.77 18.84
C ALA A 182 -1.31 -31.11 18.02
N ARG A 183 -1.64 -30.48 16.89
CA ARG A 183 -0.68 -29.69 16.08
C ARG A 183 -0.21 -28.44 16.82
N GLU A 184 -1.10 -27.74 17.51
CA GLU A 184 -0.76 -26.59 18.34
C GLU A 184 0.10 -26.99 19.55
N ALA A 185 -0.23 -28.09 20.23
CA ALA A 185 0.59 -28.63 21.31
C ALA A 185 2.00 -29.04 20.83
N ARG A 186 2.12 -29.61 19.62
CA ARG A 186 3.42 -29.90 18.98
C ARG A 186 4.18 -28.63 18.59
N ARG A 187 3.50 -27.59 18.09
CA ARG A 187 4.10 -26.28 17.79
C ARG A 187 4.55 -25.55 19.06
N ALA A 188 3.77 -25.60 20.14
CA ALA A 188 4.12 -25.04 21.44
C ALA A 188 5.32 -25.79 22.07
N LYS A 189 5.39 -27.12 21.95
CA LYS A 189 6.58 -27.91 22.35
C LYS A 189 7.82 -27.58 21.50
N ARG A 190 7.66 -27.30 20.20
CA ARG A 190 8.76 -26.82 19.32
C ARG A 190 9.21 -25.38 19.62
N LYS A 191 8.29 -24.49 20.02
CA LYS A 191 8.59 -23.12 20.48
C LYS A 191 9.27 -23.08 21.86
N LYS A 192 9.17 -24.16 22.66
CA LYS A 192 9.92 -24.34 23.92
C LYS A 192 11.28 -25.02 23.73
N ALA A 193 11.90 -24.89 22.55
CA ALA A 193 13.29 -25.30 22.35
C ALA A 193 14.24 -24.23 22.96
N PRO A 194 15.23 -24.60 23.79
CA PRO A 194 16.12 -23.66 24.52
C PRO A 194 16.98 -22.74 23.64
N LYS A 195 16.95 -22.90 22.31
CA LYS A 195 17.65 -22.02 21.36
C LYS A 195 16.90 -20.71 21.10
N GLN A 196 15.57 -20.67 21.21
CA GLN A 196 14.81 -19.41 21.06
C GLN A 196 14.91 -18.54 22.31
N SER A 197 14.85 -19.12 23.53
CA SER A 197 15.01 -18.36 24.77
C SER A 197 16.43 -17.81 24.96
N ALA A 198 17.46 -18.52 24.51
CA ALA A 198 18.83 -18.03 24.56
C ALA A 198 19.08 -16.89 23.55
N ALA A 199 18.47 -16.94 22.36
CA ALA A 199 18.55 -15.85 21.38
C ALA A 199 17.76 -14.62 21.86
N GLN A 200 16.57 -14.83 22.44
CA GLN A 200 15.75 -13.76 23.00
C GLN A 200 16.41 -13.11 24.21
N ALA A 201 17.00 -13.89 25.11
CA ALA A 201 17.77 -13.37 26.25
C ALA A 201 19.04 -12.63 25.81
N ARG A 202 19.67 -13.01 24.70
CA ARG A 202 20.79 -12.25 24.11
C ARG A 202 20.32 -10.92 23.53
N ILE A 203 19.21 -10.91 22.78
CA ILE A 203 18.61 -9.68 22.26
C ILE A 203 18.18 -8.75 23.40
N GLU A 204 17.54 -9.29 24.45
CA GLU A 204 17.16 -8.52 25.64
C GLU A 204 18.38 -8.00 26.41
N ALA A 205 19.45 -8.79 26.52
CA ALA A 205 20.71 -8.33 27.12
C ALA A 205 21.37 -7.23 26.28
N GLU A 206 21.40 -7.37 24.96
CA GLU A 206 21.92 -6.37 24.02
C GLU A 206 21.07 -5.09 24.02
N GLN A 207 19.74 -5.20 24.15
CA GLN A 207 18.82 -4.06 24.33
C GLN A 207 18.99 -3.38 25.70
N ALA A 208 19.21 -4.16 26.76
CA ALA A 208 19.49 -3.62 28.09
C ALA A 208 20.87 -2.94 28.16
N GLU A 209 21.87 -3.41 27.41
CA GLU A 209 23.19 -2.78 27.35
C GLU A 209 23.25 -1.56 26.42
N SER A 210 22.50 -1.58 25.30
CA SER A 210 22.35 -0.41 24.42
C SER A 210 21.59 0.73 25.12
N SER A 211 20.50 0.43 25.82
CA SER A 211 19.78 1.42 26.63
C SER A 211 20.64 2.00 27.78
N LYS A 212 21.53 1.20 28.40
CA LYS A 212 22.54 1.70 29.35
C LYS A 212 23.51 2.67 28.68
N SER A 213 23.99 2.36 27.48
CA SER A 213 24.91 3.23 26.72
C SER A 213 24.27 4.57 26.33
N ILE A 214 23.01 4.55 25.88
CA ILE A 214 22.23 5.77 25.59
C ILE A 214 22.02 6.59 26.87
N ARG A 215 21.69 5.94 27.99
CA ARG A 215 21.51 6.60 29.29
C ARG A 215 22.80 7.21 29.83
N GLU A 216 23.96 6.59 29.58
CA GLU A 216 25.27 7.14 29.94
C GLU A 216 25.59 8.41 29.14
N ILE A 217 25.33 8.41 27.84
CA ILE A 217 25.51 9.60 26.97
C ILE A 217 24.56 10.71 27.42
N TYR A 218 23.27 10.40 27.60
CA TYR A 218 22.29 11.36 28.10
C TYR A 218 22.69 11.94 29.46
N ARG A 219 23.15 11.11 30.41
CA ARG A 219 23.60 11.59 31.73
C ARG A 219 24.81 12.52 31.61
N LYS A 220 25.77 12.23 30.73
CA LYS A 220 26.92 13.12 30.46
C LYS A 220 26.47 14.44 29.85
N LEU A 221 25.60 14.39 28.84
CA LEU A 221 25.02 15.56 28.19
C LEU A 221 24.23 16.44 29.18
N ALA A 222 23.31 15.84 29.94
CA ALA A 222 22.51 16.52 30.95
C ALA A 222 23.37 17.15 32.05
N SER A 223 24.48 16.52 32.44
CA SER A 223 25.40 17.07 33.44
C SER A 223 26.22 18.28 32.93
N ALA A 224 26.51 18.33 31.62
CA ALA A 224 27.27 19.41 30.97
C ALA A 224 26.37 20.62 30.58
N LEU A 225 25.09 20.36 30.30
CA LEU A 225 24.10 21.36 29.85
C LEU A 225 23.13 21.83 30.94
N HIS A 226 23.35 21.48 32.21
CA HIS A 226 22.38 21.81 33.26
C HIS A 226 22.21 23.34 33.43
N PRO A 227 21.03 23.92 33.15
CA PRO A 227 20.83 25.37 33.09
C PRO A 227 21.00 26.07 34.45
N ASP A 228 20.89 25.36 35.57
CA ASP A 228 21.14 25.92 36.92
C ASP A 228 22.62 26.17 37.25
N ARG A 229 23.56 25.72 36.40
CA ARG A 229 25.00 25.90 36.65
C ARG A 229 25.60 27.11 35.91
N GLU A 230 24.82 27.81 35.08
CA GLU A 230 25.28 29.00 34.35
C GLU A 230 24.79 30.29 35.03
N PRO A 231 25.70 31.21 35.39
CA PRO A 231 25.34 32.52 35.94
C PRO A 231 24.98 33.57 34.86
N ASP A 232 25.27 33.31 33.58
CA ASP A 232 24.94 34.21 32.46
C ASP A 232 23.55 33.89 31.87
N PRO A 233 22.59 34.82 31.86
CA PRO A 233 21.25 34.60 31.32
C PRO A 233 21.21 34.26 29.82
N GLN A 234 22.15 34.72 29.00
CA GLN A 234 22.16 34.37 27.57
C GLN A 234 22.63 32.92 27.32
N GLU A 235 23.69 32.50 28.02
CA GLU A 235 24.18 31.12 27.94
C GLU A 235 23.21 30.14 28.63
N GLN A 236 22.48 30.57 29.66
CA GLN A 236 21.39 29.78 30.25
C GLN A 236 20.30 29.46 29.22
N GLN A 237 19.84 30.46 28.46
CA GLN A 237 18.85 30.25 27.40
C GLN A 237 19.35 29.32 26.29
N ARG A 238 20.61 29.50 25.88
CA ARG A 238 21.27 28.60 24.91
C ARG A 238 21.31 27.16 25.42
N LYS A 239 21.68 26.95 26.69
CA LYS A 239 21.70 25.62 27.32
C LYS A 239 20.31 25.03 27.51
N THR A 240 19.29 25.83 27.81
CA THR A 240 17.90 25.36 27.86
C THR A 240 17.44 24.80 26.51
N VAL A 241 17.73 25.50 25.41
CA VAL A 241 17.38 25.03 24.05
C VAL A 241 18.14 23.74 23.70
N LEU A 242 19.43 23.67 24.04
CA LEU A 242 20.23 22.45 23.83
C LEU A 242 19.73 21.28 24.68
N MET A 243 19.37 21.52 25.94
CA MET A 243 18.81 20.50 26.83
C MET A 243 17.46 19.98 26.33
N GLN A 244 16.59 20.87 25.82
CA GLN A 244 15.33 20.45 25.18
C GLN A 244 15.57 19.57 23.96
N ARG A 245 16.60 19.87 23.14
CA ARG A 245 17.00 19.02 22.01
C ARG A 245 17.53 17.66 22.48
N VAL A 246 18.33 17.62 23.55
CA VAL A 246 18.85 16.38 24.16
C VAL A 246 17.70 15.51 24.71
N ASN A 247 16.75 16.10 25.43
CA ASN A 247 15.57 15.39 25.96
C ASN A 247 14.76 14.77 24.83
N ARG A 248 14.48 15.53 23.76
CA ARG A 248 13.74 15.04 22.59
C ARG A 248 14.47 13.91 21.86
N ALA A 249 15.79 13.99 21.75
CA ALA A 249 16.61 12.93 21.17
C ALA A 249 16.61 11.68 22.04
N TYR A 250 16.66 11.82 23.36
CA TYR A 250 16.59 10.71 24.32
C TYR A 250 15.22 10.00 24.31
N GLU A 251 14.13 10.76 24.32
CA GLU A 251 12.76 10.22 24.22
C GLU A 251 12.56 9.42 22.93
N LYS A 252 13.16 9.87 21.83
CA LYS A 252 13.11 9.19 20.53
C LYS A 252 14.13 8.06 20.37
N GLY A 253 14.94 7.77 21.39
CA GLY A 253 16.04 6.79 21.27
C GLY A 253 17.07 7.16 20.19
N ASN A 254 17.17 8.44 19.82
CA ASN A 254 17.96 8.90 18.69
C ASN A 254 19.44 9.05 19.06
N LEU A 255 20.17 7.92 19.11
CA LEU A 255 21.59 7.89 19.45
C LEU A 255 22.44 8.83 18.58
N LEU A 256 22.22 8.83 17.25
CA LEU A 256 22.98 9.71 16.36
C LEU A 256 22.81 11.18 16.74
N GLN A 257 21.58 11.60 17.04
CA GLN A 257 21.29 12.97 17.44
C GLN A 257 21.86 13.32 18.82
N LEU A 258 21.93 12.36 19.75
CA LEU A 258 22.62 12.53 21.02
C LEU A 258 24.14 12.68 20.83
N LEU A 259 24.74 11.92 19.92
CA LEU A 259 26.17 12.04 19.58
C LEU A 259 26.49 13.36 18.86
N GLU A 260 25.65 13.78 17.91
CA GLU A 260 25.71 15.10 17.25
C GLU A 260 25.68 16.23 18.28
N LEU A 261 24.72 16.18 19.21
CA LEU A 261 24.60 17.16 20.28
C LEU A 261 25.83 17.14 21.17
N GLN A 262 26.37 15.97 21.54
CA GLN A 262 27.59 15.87 22.34
C GLN A 262 28.77 16.59 21.67
N LEU A 263 28.94 16.46 20.36
CA LEU A 263 29.98 17.16 19.60
C LEU A 263 29.72 18.67 19.46
N GLU A 264 28.46 19.07 19.35
CA GLU A 264 28.04 20.48 19.31
C GLU A 264 28.30 21.17 20.66
N ILE A 265 28.19 20.42 21.77
CA ILE A 265 28.30 20.91 23.15
C ILE A 265 29.75 20.93 23.64
N GLU A 266 30.53 19.89 23.36
CA GLU A 266 31.92 19.76 23.84
C GLU A 266 32.91 20.69 23.11
N GLN A 267 32.46 21.55 22.19
CA GLN A 267 33.26 22.48 21.38
C GLN A 267 34.64 21.91 21.01
N ILE A 268 34.63 21.05 19.99
CA ILE A 268 35.82 20.58 19.26
C ILE A 268 36.71 19.65 20.09
N ASP A 269 36.38 18.36 20.04
CA ASP A 269 37.43 17.34 20.06
C ASP A 269 37.02 16.17 19.16
N ARG A 270 37.33 16.27 17.86
CA ARG A 270 37.25 15.12 16.93
C ARG A 270 38.05 13.92 17.47
N CYS A 271 39.08 14.19 18.28
CA CYS A 271 39.88 13.20 18.99
C CYS A 271 39.11 12.39 20.05
N ALA A 272 38.01 12.89 20.62
CA ALA A 272 37.20 12.13 21.58
C ALA A 272 36.41 10.99 20.90
N ILE A 273 36.06 11.15 19.62
CA ILE A 273 35.48 10.09 18.78
C ILE A 273 36.57 9.13 18.31
N ASP A 274 37.74 9.65 17.92
CA ASP A 274 38.86 8.83 17.48
C ASP A 274 39.41 7.92 18.62
N GLY A 275 39.26 8.37 19.88
CA GLY A 275 39.59 7.60 21.09
C GLY A 275 38.48 6.66 21.60
N LEU A 276 37.34 6.54 20.90
CA LEU A 276 36.32 5.55 21.25
C LEU A 276 36.87 4.14 20.96
N GLY A 277 37.16 3.39 22.03
CA GLY A 277 37.63 2.00 21.89
C GLY A 277 36.66 1.15 21.04
N GLU A 278 37.20 0.22 20.25
CA GLU A 278 36.44 -0.59 19.27
C GLU A 278 35.15 -1.20 19.84
N ALA A 279 35.16 -1.68 21.08
CA ALA A 279 33.99 -2.27 21.73
C ALA A 279 32.80 -1.29 21.83
N ARG A 280 33.06 0.01 21.99
CA ARG A 280 32.02 1.03 22.06
C ARG A 280 31.50 1.40 20.67
N LEU A 281 32.38 1.46 19.66
CA LEU A 281 31.98 1.67 18.27
C LEU A 281 31.13 0.53 17.72
N THR A 282 31.47 -0.72 18.02
CA THR A 282 30.65 -1.88 17.63
C THR A 282 29.24 -1.80 18.21
N ARG A 283 29.09 -1.34 19.47
CA ARG A 283 27.76 -1.12 20.08
C ARG A 283 26.99 0.00 19.40
N TYR A 284 27.65 1.11 19.05
CA TYR A 284 27.01 2.20 18.33
C TYR A 284 26.58 1.78 16.94
N ASN A 285 27.40 1.00 16.23
CA ASN A 285 27.03 0.44 14.94
C ASN A 285 25.75 -0.40 15.03
N GLY A 286 25.60 -1.26 16.05
CA GLY A 286 24.37 -2.03 16.25
C GLY A 286 23.12 -1.15 16.48
N ILE A 287 23.25 -0.04 17.21
CA ILE A 287 22.12 0.89 17.42
C ILE A 287 21.82 1.66 16.12
N LEU A 288 22.84 2.09 15.38
CA LEU A 288 22.66 2.78 14.09
C LEU A 288 22.04 1.84 13.04
N GLU A 289 22.39 0.56 13.03
CA GLU A 289 21.76 -0.45 12.18
C GLU A 289 20.27 -0.59 12.50
N GLU A 290 19.89 -0.63 13.78
CA GLU A 290 18.48 -0.68 14.17
C GLU A 290 17.73 0.59 13.77
N GLN A 291 18.32 1.77 13.97
CA GLN A 291 17.74 3.04 13.51
C GLN A 291 17.58 3.11 12.00
N LEU A 292 18.54 2.57 11.24
CA LEU A 292 18.43 2.48 9.80
C LEU A 292 17.27 1.57 9.40
N ARG A 293 17.10 0.44 10.10
CA ARG A 293 15.99 -0.50 9.91
C ARG A 293 14.63 0.12 10.26
N GLU A 294 14.56 0.96 11.28
CA GLU A 294 13.37 1.71 11.65
C GLU A 294 13.02 2.76 10.58
N LEU A 295 14.02 3.53 10.11
CA LEU A 295 13.81 4.51 9.05
C LEU A 295 13.39 3.85 7.72
N ASP A 296 13.97 2.71 7.38
CA ASP A 296 13.55 1.95 6.19
C ASP A 296 12.10 1.47 6.30
N GLN A 297 11.66 1.04 7.49
CA GLN A 297 10.27 0.67 7.76
C GLN A 297 9.33 1.87 7.68
N GLU A 298 9.73 3.02 8.24
CA GLU A 298 8.96 4.25 8.21
C GLU A 298 8.77 4.75 6.78
N ILE A 299 9.84 4.77 5.97
CA ILE A 299 9.75 5.11 4.55
C ILE A 299 8.86 4.12 3.80
N ALA A 300 9.00 2.82 4.04
CA ALA A 300 8.16 1.81 3.40
C ALA A 300 6.68 1.99 3.79
N HIS A 301 6.38 2.35 5.04
CA HIS A 301 5.04 2.62 5.50
C HIS A 301 4.45 3.85 4.81
N VAL A 302 5.19 4.97 4.76
CA VAL A 302 4.77 6.19 4.05
C VAL A 302 4.53 5.91 2.56
N GLU A 303 5.42 5.17 1.90
CA GLU A 303 5.27 4.80 0.49
C GLU A 303 4.06 3.90 0.25
N HIS A 304 3.86 2.93 1.12
CA HIS A 304 2.74 2.01 1.04
C HIS A 304 1.40 2.73 1.26
N ASP A 305 1.33 3.59 2.27
CA ASP A 305 0.12 4.36 2.57
C ASP A 305 -0.20 5.34 1.45
N PHE A 306 0.81 6.02 0.91
CA PHE A 306 0.66 6.84 -0.29
C PHE A 306 0.06 6.05 -1.46
N ARG A 307 0.60 4.85 -1.74
CA ARG A 307 0.08 3.99 -2.82
C ARG A 307 -1.36 3.58 -2.57
N ARG A 308 -1.69 3.18 -1.34
CA ARG A 308 -3.04 2.76 -0.96
C ARG A 308 -4.03 3.92 -1.13
N THR A 309 -3.68 5.10 -0.63
CA THR A 309 -4.56 6.28 -0.66
C THR A 309 -4.88 6.73 -2.08
N TYR A 310 -3.90 6.70 -2.99
CA TYR A 310 -4.07 7.16 -4.37
C TYR A 310 -4.19 6.03 -5.40
N GLY A 311 -4.43 4.79 -4.97
CA GLY A 311 -4.67 3.65 -5.86
C GLY A 311 -3.51 3.27 -6.78
N ILE A 312 -2.26 3.55 -6.39
CA ILE A 312 -1.08 3.31 -7.24
C ILE A 312 -0.67 1.84 -7.18
N ALA A 313 -0.50 1.21 -8.35
CA ALA A 313 -0.11 -0.18 -8.46
C ALA A 313 1.24 -0.50 -7.76
N PRO A 314 1.39 -1.69 -7.13
CA PRO A 314 2.63 -2.09 -6.45
C PRO A 314 3.86 -2.12 -7.35
N SER A 315 3.69 -2.38 -8.65
CA SER A 315 4.75 -2.44 -9.65
C SER A 315 5.31 -1.07 -10.04
N THR A 316 4.54 0.00 -9.82
CA THR A 316 4.95 1.36 -10.18
C THR A 316 6.02 1.85 -9.23
N LYS A 317 7.12 2.40 -9.77
CA LYS A 317 8.17 3.01 -8.97
C LYS A 317 7.70 4.38 -8.49
N VAL A 318 7.64 4.55 -7.17
CA VAL A 318 7.21 5.78 -6.53
C VAL A 318 8.37 6.35 -5.72
N ALA A 319 8.70 7.61 -5.96
CA ALA A 319 9.71 8.35 -5.21
C ALA A 319 9.25 9.81 -5.03
N PRO A 320 9.65 10.48 -3.94
CA PRO A 320 9.23 11.87 -3.66
C PRO A 320 9.45 12.83 -4.83
N ASP A 321 10.58 12.68 -5.53
CA ASP A 321 10.96 13.57 -6.62
C ASP A 321 10.18 13.30 -7.92
N THR A 322 9.53 12.14 -8.04
CA THR A 322 8.84 11.72 -9.25
C THR A 322 7.32 11.82 -9.14
N VAL A 323 6.75 11.75 -7.93
CA VAL A 323 5.28 11.71 -7.75
C VAL A 323 4.56 12.90 -8.37
N LEU A 324 5.09 14.12 -8.22
CA LEU A 324 4.48 15.31 -8.80
C LEU A 324 4.53 15.33 -10.33
N ARG A 325 5.58 14.72 -10.91
CA ARG A 325 5.73 14.60 -12.38
C ARG A 325 4.79 13.53 -12.93
N MET A 326 4.63 12.42 -12.21
CA MET A 326 3.64 11.38 -12.53
C MET A 326 2.24 11.98 -12.54
N LEU A 327 1.84 12.67 -11.46
CA LEU A 327 0.55 13.33 -11.39
C LEU A 327 0.34 14.37 -12.50
N ALA A 328 1.38 15.13 -12.86
CA ALA A 328 1.29 16.07 -13.98
C ALA A 328 1.04 15.36 -15.33
N ARG A 329 1.66 14.19 -15.53
CA ARG A 329 1.43 13.35 -16.71
C ARG A 329 0.00 12.81 -16.73
N ASP A 330 -0.50 12.34 -15.59
CA ASP A 330 -1.85 11.78 -15.47
C ASP A 330 -2.91 12.85 -15.74
N ILE A 331 -2.74 14.05 -15.18
CA ILE A 331 -3.59 15.22 -15.46
C ILE A 331 -3.58 15.56 -16.96
N ALA A 332 -2.39 15.64 -17.58
CA ALA A 332 -2.30 15.95 -19.00
C ALA A 332 -2.89 14.84 -19.89
N GLY A 333 -2.79 13.58 -19.45
CA GLY A 333 -3.45 12.44 -20.09
C GLY A 333 -4.97 12.57 -20.02
N MET A 334 -5.51 12.76 -18.82
CA MET A 334 -6.95 12.91 -18.60
C MET A 334 -7.53 14.11 -19.36
N GLN A 335 -6.83 15.24 -19.40
CA GLN A 335 -7.24 16.41 -20.19
C GLN A 335 -7.37 16.09 -21.68
N ARG A 336 -6.41 15.34 -22.25
CA ARG A 336 -6.49 14.91 -23.65
C ARG A 336 -7.67 13.96 -23.86
N SER A 337 -7.82 12.96 -22.99
CA SER A 337 -8.95 12.02 -23.06
C SER A 337 -10.30 12.72 -22.96
N ASN A 338 -10.46 13.71 -22.08
CA ASN A 338 -11.68 14.52 -21.97
C ASN A 338 -11.92 15.36 -23.22
N GLN A 339 -10.86 15.92 -23.84
CA GLN A 339 -10.98 16.65 -25.10
C GLN A 339 -11.41 15.73 -26.24
N ASP A 340 -10.80 14.56 -26.37
CA ASP A 340 -11.13 13.56 -27.39
C ASP A 340 -12.58 13.07 -27.23
N LEU A 341 -13.00 12.81 -25.99
CA LEU A 341 -14.38 12.44 -25.69
C LEU A 341 -15.36 13.58 -25.99
N THR A 342 -14.98 14.83 -25.70
CA THR A 342 -15.80 16.01 -26.04
C THR A 342 -15.96 16.18 -27.55
N VAL A 343 -14.91 15.94 -28.34
CA VAL A 343 -15.00 15.95 -29.80
C VAL A 343 -15.92 14.83 -30.28
N THR A 344 -15.77 13.62 -29.74
CA THR A 344 -16.60 12.45 -30.07
C THR A 344 -18.08 12.72 -29.77
N LEU A 345 -18.39 13.33 -28.62
CA LEU A 345 -19.75 13.73 -28.25
C LEU A 345 -20.37 14.68 -29.28
N ARG A 346 -19.61 15.65 -29.81
CA ARG A 346 -20.10 16.58 -30.85
C ARG A 346 -20.36 15.86 -32.17
N GLU A 347 -19.54 14.89 -32.53
CA GLU A 347 -19.77 14.08 -33.73
C GLU A 347 -21.03 13.22 -33.58
N PHE A 348 -21.29 12.72 -32.36
CA PHE A 348 -22.42 11.83 -32.06
C PHE A 348 -23.72 12.57 -31.73
N GLU A 349 -23.72 13.91 -31.70
CA GLU A 349 -24.97 14.69 -31.71
C GLU A 349 -25.78 14.45 -32.99
N ASP A 350 -25.12 14.05 -34.10
CA ASP A 350 -25.79 13.57 -35.30
C ASP A 350 -26.04 12.04 -35.21
N PRO A 351 -27.30 11.58 -35.13
CA PRO A 351 -27.62 10.16 -35.01
C PRO A 351 -27.19 9.33 -36.23
N ASP A 352 -27.00 9.94 -37.40
CA ASP A 352 -26.48 9.24 -38.57
C ASP A 352 -24.99 8.91 -38.42
N GLN A 353 -24.23 9.73 -37.68
CA GLN A 353 -22.83 9.46 -37.38
C GLN A 353 -22.66 8.29 -36.41
N VAL A 354 -23.53 8.19 -35.40
CA VAL A 354 -23.58 7.02 -34.51
C VAL A 354 -23.84 5.73 -35.31
N ARG A 355 -24.74 5.79 -36.31
CA ARG A 355 -25.03 4.66 -37.19
C ARG A 355 -23.84 4.28 -38.08
N ASN A 356 -23.14 5.26 -38.64
CA ASN A 356 -21.95 5.02 -39.47
C ASN A 356 -20.82 4.41 -38.63
N TRP A 357 -20.61 4.94 -37.43
CA TRP A 357 -19.66 4.39 -36.47
C TRP A 357 -19.97 2.93 -36.10
N LEU A 358 -21.24 2.58 -35.84
CA LEU A 358 -21.66 1.20 -35.58
C LEU A 358 -21.41 0.26 -36.78
N LYS A 359 -21.60 0.75 -38.01
CA LYS A 359 -21.32 -0.02 -39.23
C LYS A 359 -19.83 -0.29 -39.40
N ASP A 360 -18.99 0.70 -39.12
CA ASP A 360 -17.53 0.56 -39.21
C ASP A 360 -16.97 -0.34 -38.09
N MET A 361 -17.54 -0.26 -36.88
CA MET A 361 -17.20 -1.14 -35.76
C MET A 361 -17.53 -2.61 -36.04
N LYS A 362 -18.54 -2.89 -36.88
CA LYS A 362 -18.87 -4.25 -37.34
C LYS A 362 -18.02 -4.74 -38.51
N ARG A 363 -17.48 -3.83 -39.31
CA ARG A 363 -16.57 -4.15 -40.43
C ARG A 363 -15.17 -4.49 -39.96
N ARG A 364 -14.76 -4.03 -38.76
CA ARG A 364 -13.50 -4.45 -38.13
C ARG A 364 -13.61 -5.90 -37.60
N PRO A 365 -12.70 -6.82 -37.97
CA PRO A 365 -12.70 -8.18 -37.46
C PRO A 365 -12.43 -8.23 -35.95
N ALA A 366 -13.02 -9.22 -35.26
CA ALA A 366 -13.00 -9.37 -33.80
C ALA A 366 -11.59 -9.52 -33.19
N SER A 367 -10.55 -9.74 -33.99
CA SER A 367 -9.15 -9.85 -33.55
C SER A 367 -8.50 -8.51 -33.21
N SER A 368 -9.18 -7.38 -33.39
CA SER A 368 -8.67 -6.03 -33.06
C SER A 368 -9.43 -5.38 -31.88
N ARG A 369 -10.30 -6.13 -31.18
CA ARG A 369 -11.18 -5.59 -30.13
C ARG A 369 -10.57 -5.57 -28.71
N PHE A 370 -9.37 -6.11 -28.49
CA PHE A 370 -8.80 -6.29 -27.15
C PHE A 370 -7.30 -5.94 -27.03
N ASP A 371 -6.77 -5.06 -27.89
CA ASP A 371 -5.33 -4.71 -27.85
C ASP A 371 -5.04 -3.21 -27.64
N ASP A 372 -6.03 -2.41 -27.24
CA ASP A 372 -5.81 -0.96 -27.03
C ASP A 372 -6.26 -0.44 -25.66
N GLU A 373 -6.14 -1.29 -24.63
CA GLU A 373 -6.01 -0.85 -23.24
C GLU A 373 -4.67 -1.34 -22.67
N SER A 374 -3.59 -0.82 -23.25
CA SER A 374 -2.36 -0.66 -22.51
C SER A 374 -1.86 0.75 -22.76
N TYR A 375 -2.03 1.67 -21.81
CA TYR A 375 -1.00 2.64 -21.43
C TYR A 375 -1.36 3.39 -20.15
#